data_AF-A0A1S8C9C5-F1
#
_entry.id   AF-A0A1S8C9C5-F1
#
_cell.length_a   1.000
_cell.length_b   1.000
_cell.length_c   1.000
_cell.angle_alpha   90.00
_cell.angle_beta   90.00
_cell.angle_gamma   90.00
#
_symmetry.space_group_name_H-M   'P 1'
#
loop_
_entity.id
_entity.type
_entity.pdbx_description
1 polymer ?
#
loop_
_entity_poly.entity_id
_entity_poly.type
_entity_poly.pdbx_seq_one_letter_code
_entity_poly.pdbx_strand_id
1 'polypeptide(L)'
;MAHSLPTHPQTGSTAAGSTEPSVGTLAKSAMADVSTLVRSEIELAKAEIGASVKRGGAGAGAFAAAGAMLAFAGFFFFFFLAELLAVWLPRWAAFLIVFVLLVLLAAVVGLVGWRLVKKIKKPERTIETLQDLPDVLRREAPGQRTHDLPTVRDGQVVRQDAHAPLR
;
A
#
# COMPACT_ATOMS: atom_id res chain seq x y z
N MET A 1 48.91 -4.76 -26.63
CA MET A 1 48.64 -3.84 -27.74
C MET A 1 48.22 -2.51 -27.14
N ALA A 2 48.99 -1.45 -27.40
CA ALA A 2 48.82 -0.13 -26.81
C ALA A 2 47.68 0.63 -27.51
N HIS A 3 46.66 1.06 -26.76
CA HIS A 3 45.63 1.96 -27.26
C HIS A 3 46.01 3.41 -26.93
N SER A 4 46.33 4.16 -27.97
CA SER A 4 46.65 5.58 -27.99
C SER A 4 45.43 6.45 -27.67
N LEU A 5 45.57 7.33 -26.69
CA LEU A 5 44.58 8.35 -26.32
C LEU A 5 44.63 9.53 -27.31
N PRO A 6 43.49 10.04 -27.82
CA PRO A 6 43.45 11.31 -28.54
C PRO A 6 43.58 12.48 -27.55
N THR A 7 44.64 13.27 -27.69
CA THR A 7 44.80 14.56 -27.01
C THR A 7 43.99 15.62 -27.74
N HIS A 8 42.84 16.02 -27.20
CA HIS A 8 42.15 17.21 -27.67
C HIS A 8 42.84 18.48 -27.16
N PRO A 9 43.17 19.43 -28.04
CA PRO A 9 43.72 20.72 -27.63
C PRO A 9 42.60 21.55 -27.01
N GLN A 10 42.75 21.90 -25.72
CA GLN A 10 41.93 22.92 -25.10
C GLN A 10 42.39 24.29 -25.59
N THR A 11 41.80 24.75 -26.69
CA THR A 11 41.88 26.15 -27.10
C THR A 11 40.96 26.97 -26.20
N GLY A 12 41.55 27.75 -25.31
CA GLY A 12 40.83 28.82 -24.62
C GLY A 12 40.33 29.85 -25.63
N SER A 13 39.05 30.21 -25.52
CA SER A 13 38.55 31.46 -26.06
C SER A 13 37.30 31.91 -25.30
N THR A 14 37.47 33.06 -24.66
CA THR A 14 36.48 34.10 -24.40
C THR A 14 35.48 33.88 -23.27
N ALA A 15 35.69 34.67 -22.22
CA ALA A 15 34.73 35.01 -21.18
C ALA A 15 33.36 35.43 -21.79
N ALA A 16 32.40 34.51 -21.76
CA ALA A 16 31.00 34.87 -21.63
C ALA A 16 30.74 35.04 -20.11
N GLY A 17 30.23 36.21 -19.71
CA GLY A 17 30.12 36.64 -18.32
C GLY A 17 29.65 35.56 -17.34
N SER A 18 30.49 35.29 -16.34
CA SER A 18 30.15 34.50 -15.17
C SER A 18 29.19 35.30 -14.27
N THR A 19 27.93 35.36 -14.67
CA THR A 19 26.84 35.69 -13.75
C THR A 19 26.69 34.49 -12.82
N GLU A 20 27.14 34.61 -11.58
CA GLU A 20 26.88 33.60 -10.56
C GLU A 20 25.38 33.26 -10.56
N PRO A 21 25.02 31.96 -10.54
CA PRO A 21 23.62 31.57 -10.56
C PRO A 21 22.92 32.21 -9.37
N SER A 22 21.91 33.03 -9.64
CA SER A 22 21.14 33.68 -8.58
C SER A 22 20.58 32.63 -7.62
N VAL A 23 20.38 33.01 -6.36
CA VAL A 23 19.80 32.14 -5.33
C VAL A 23 18.47 31.52 -5.80
N GLY A 24 17.69 32.25 -6.60
CA GLY A 24 16.46 31.75 -7.22
C GLY A 24 16.69 30.66 -8.28
N THR A 25 17.80 30.72 -9.02
CA THR A 25 18.19 29.71 -10.01
C THR A 25 18.65 28.43 -9.34
N LEU A 26 19.40 28.54 -8.24
CA LEU A 26 19.85 27.41 -7.41
C LEU A 26 18.67 26.70 -6.72
N ALA A 27 17.75 27.46 -6.13
CA ALA A 27 16.54 26.92 -5.52
C ALA A 27 15.67 26.19 -6.55
N LYS A 28 15.52 26.77 -7.76
CA LYS A 28 14.78 26.13 -8.85
C LYS A 28 15.42 24.81 -9.32
N SER A 29 16.75 24.75 -9.39
CA SER A 29 17.49 23.52 -9.72
C SER A 29 17.30 22.45 -8.65
N ALA A 30 17.50 22.79 -7.37
CA ALA A 30 17.34 21.85 -6.27
C ALA A 30 15.90 21.28 -6.19
N MET A 31 14.88 22.12 -6.43
CA MET A 31 13.49 21.65 -6.50
C MET A 31 13.24 20.74 -7.71
N ALA A 32 13.89 21.00 -8.84
CA ALA A 32 13.81 20.12 -10.01
C ALA A 32 14.46 18.76 -9.75
N ASP A 33 15.58 18.72 -9.02
CA ASP A 33 16.26 17.47 -8.65
C ASP A 33 15.43 16.63 -7.68
N VAL A 34 14.82 17.28 -6.67
CA VAL A 34 13.89 16.62 -5.74
C VAL A 34 12.67 16.06 -6.48
N SER A 35 12.09 16.82 -7.41
CA SER A 35 10.97 16.35 -8.25
C SER A 35 11.36 15.12 -9.08
N THR A 36 12.59 15.10 -9.60
CA THR A 36 13.13 13.98 -10.37
C THR A 36 13.31 12.74 -9.50
N LEU A 37 13.87 12.87 -8.30
CA LEU A 37 14.02 11.78 -7.33
C LEU A 37 12.67 11.19 -6.91
N VAL A 38 11.71 12.04 -6.56
CA VAL A 38 10.36 11.60 -6.19
C VAL A 38 9.71 10.85 -7.36
N ARG A 39 9.87 11.36 -8.58
CA ARG A 39 9.33 10.71 -9.77
C ARG A 39 9.96 9.34 -10.01
N SER A 40 11.28 9.21 -9.86
CA SER A 40 11.97 7.92 -10.01
C SER A 40 11.55 6.90 -8.94
N GLU A 41 11.35 7.35 -7.70
CA GLU A 41 10.91 6.48 -6.61
C GLU A 41 9.49 5.95 -6.87
N ILE A 42 8.59 6.81 -7.38
CA ILE A 42 7.23 6.42 -7.78
C ILE A 42 7.28 5.44 -8.95
N GLU A 43 8.13 5.67 -9.94
CA GLU A 43 8.26 4.78 -11.10
C GLU A 43 8.80 3.40 -10.70
N LEU A 44 9.76 3.36 -9.78
CA LEU A 44 10.29 2.13 -9.21
C LEU A 44 9.21 1.39 -8.41
N ALA A 45 8.53 2.08 -7.48
CA ALA A 45 7.45 1.50 -6.69
C ALA A 45 6.32 0.98 -7.58
N LYS A 46 5.97 1.71 -8.65
CA LYS A 46 4.97 1.27 -9.63
C LYS A 46 5.41 0.02 -10.37
N ALA A 47 6.69 -0.10 -10.73
CA ALA A 47 7.21 -1.30 -11.38
C ALA A 47 7.18 -2.52 -10.44
N GLU A 48 7.59 -2.35 -9.18
CA GLU A 48 7.62 -3.42 -8.17
C GLU A 48 6.21 -3.87 -7.77
N ILE A 49 5.31 -2.92 -7.48
CA ILE A 49 3.90 -3.20 -7.18
C ILE A 49 3.21 -3.79 -8.42
N GLY A 50 3.45 -3.25 -9.61
CA GLY A 50 2.85 -3.74 -10.85
C GLY A 50 3.21 -5.20 -11.15
N ALA A 51 4.48 -5.56 -10.97
CA ALA A 51 4.92 -6.95 -11.11
C ALA A 51 4.28 -7.87 -10.05
N SER A 52 4.19 -7.39 -8.81
CA SER A 52 3.59 -8.13 -7.69
C SER A 52 2.08 -8.34 -7.88
N VAL A 53 1.35 -7.31 -8.32
CA VAL A 53 -0.09 -7.40 -8.62
C VAL A 53 -0.35 -8.32 -9.79
N LYS A 54 0.44 -8.25 -10.86
CA LYS A 54 0.25 -9.13 -12.02
C LYS A 54 0.48 -10.60 -11.67
N ARG A 55 1.55 -10.91 -10.93
CA ARG A 55 1.86 -12.28 -10.49
C ARG A 55 0.87 -12.78 -9.45
N GLY A 56 0.57 -11.95 -8.45
CA GLY A 56 -0.42 -12.26 -7.41
C GLY A 56 -1.83 -12.44 -7.98
N GLY A 57 -2.23 -11.58 -8.92
CA GLY A 57 -3.52 -11.65 -9.62
C GLY A 57 -3.64 -12.88 -10.52
N ALA A 58 -2.59 -13.19 -11.29
CA ALA A 58 -2.56 -14.42 -12.09
C ALA A 58 -2.63 -15.68 -11.21
N GLY A 59 -1.87 -15.71 -10.10
CA GLY A 59 -1.91 -16.80 -9.13
C GLY A 59 -3.28 -16.95 -8.48
N ALA A 60 -3.87 -15.86 -7.99
CA ALA A 60 -5.21 -15.86 -7.41
C ALA A 60 -6.27 -16.31 -8.43
N GLY A 61 -6.19 -15.84 -9.68
CA GLY A 61 -7.07 -16.27 -10.77
C GLY A 61 -6.93 -17.76 -11.07
N ALA A 62 -5.70 -18.29 -11.14
CA ALA A 62 -5.46 -19.71 -11.34
C ALA A 62 -5.97 -20.56 -10.17
N PHE A 63 -5.76 -20.13 -8.92
CA PHE A 63 -6.33 -20.80 -7.75
C PHE A 63 -7.85 -20.77 -7.72
N ALA A 64 -8.47 -19.65 -8.09
CA ALA A 64 -9.93 -19.55 -8.20
C ALA A 64 -10.47 -20.51 -9.28
N ALA A 65 -9.83 -20.55 -10.45
CA ALA A 65 -10.20 -21.47 -11.53
C ALA A 65 -10.02 -22.95 -11.12
N ALA A 66 -8.91 -23.28 -10.48
CA ALA A 66 -8.66 -24.63 -9.95
C ALA A 66 -9.69 -25.02 -8.87
N GLY A 67 -10.02 -24.10 -7.96
CA GLY A 67 -11.05 -24.30 -6.95
C GLY A 67 -12.43 -24.53 -7.56
N ALA A 68 -12.80 -23.75 -8.57
CA ALA A 68 -14.06 -23.93 -9.30
C ALA A 68 -14.12 -25.29 -10.03
N MET A 69 -13.02 -25.66 -10.70
CA MET A 69 -12.89 -26.96 -11.37
C MET A 69 -13.00 -28.12 -10.37
N LEU A 70 -12.33 -28.01 -9.22
CA LEU A 70 -12.38 -29.02 -8.16
C LEU A 70 -13.78 -29.12 -7.53
N ALA A 71 -14.47 -27.99 -7.35
CA ALA A 71 -15.85 -27.99 -6.87
C ALA A 71 -16.79 -28.70 -7.86
N PHE A 72 -16.64 -28.41 -9.16
CA PHE A 72 -17.39 -29.08 -10.23
C PHE A 72 -17.07 -30.58 -10.32
N ALA A 73 -15.79 -30.96 -10.26
CA ALA A 73 -15.36 -32.35 -10.22
C ALA A 73 -15.86 -33.06 -8.96
N GLY A 74 -15.89 -32.37 -7.82
CA GLY A 74 -16.42 -32.86 -6.55
C GLY A 74 -17.89 -33.29 -6.66
N PHE A 75 -18.72 -32.52 -7.36
CA PHE A 75 -20.11 -32.92 -7.64
C PHE A 75 -20.19 -34.28 -8.34
N PHE A 76 -19.41 -34.48 -9.42
CA PHE A 76 -19.36 -35.77 -10.12
C PHE A 76 -18.74 -36.87 -9.28
N PHE A 77 -17.76 -36.56 -8.43
CA PHE A 77 -17.16 -37.53 -7.51
C PHE A 77 -18.18 -38.06 -6.50
N PHE A 78 -19.00 -37.20 -5.90
CA PHE A 78 -20.05 -37.65 -4.97
C PHE A 78 -21.17 -38.41 -5.68
N PHE A 79 -21.51 -38.03 -6.91
CA PHE A 79 -22.44 -38.80 -7.75
C PHE A 79 -21.87 -40.21 -8.03
N PHE A 80 -20.61 -40.28 -8.47
CA PHE A 80 -19.89 -41.54 -8.65
C PHE A 80 -19.87 -42.37 -7.37
N LEU A 81 -19.58 -41.76 -6.22
CA LEU A 81 -19.55 -42.45 -4.94
C LEU A 81 -20.92 -43.05 -4.57
N ALA A 82 -22.00 -42.33 -4.86
CA ALA A 82 -23.36 -42.82 -4.65
C ALA A 82 -23.68 -44.01 -5.58
N GLU A 83 -23.32 -43.93 -6.86
CA GLU A 83 -23.51 -45.04 -7.81
C GLU A 83 -22.60 -46.24 -7.48
N LEU A 84 -21.38 -46.01 -7.00
CA LEU A 84 -20.50 -47.07 -6.52
C LEU A 84 -21.12 -47.81 -5.33
N LEU A 85 -21.65 -47.09 -4.34
CA LEU A 85 -22.36 -47.69 -3.21
C LEU A 85 -23.64 -48.43 -3.63
N ALA A 86 -24.31 -47.98 -4.70
CA ALA A 86 -25.50 -48.61 -5.23
C ALA A 86 -25.24 -50.02 -5.83
N VAL A 87 -23.99 -50.43 -5.99
CA VAL A 87 -23.61 -51.81 -6.34
C VAL A 87 -23.99 -52.80 -5.23
N TRP A 88 -23.94 -52.38 -3.96
CA TRP A 88 -24.22 -53.23 -2.79
C TRP A 88 -25.51 -52.86 -2.05
N LEU A 89 -26.07 -51.67 -2.28
CA LEU A 89 -27.26 -51.16 -1.57
C LEU A 89 -28.35 -50.69 -2.55
N PRO A 90 -29.62 -50.62 -2.12
CA PRO A 90 -30.65 -49.90 -2.87
C PRO A 90 -30.20 -48.48 -3.19
N ARG A 91 -30.39 -48.05 -4.44
CA ARG A 91 -29.88 -46.76 -4.94
C ARG A 91 -30.27 -45.59 -4.05
N TRP A 92 -31.51 -45.53 -3.56
CA TRP A 92 -31.95 -44.45 -2.66
C TRP A 92 -31.15 -44.38 -1.36
N ALA A 93 -30.75 -45.52 -0.79
CA ALA A 93 -29.98 -45.58 0.47
C ALA A 93 -28.53 -45.13 0.25
N ALA A 94 -27.93 -45.49 -0.90
CA ALA A 94 -26.60 -45.05 -1.28
C ALA A 94 -26.52 -43.51 -1.39
N PHE A 95 -27.49 -42.90 -2.08
CA PHE A 95 -27.58 -41.43 -2.18
C PHE A 95 -27.82 -40.76 -0.81
N LEU A 96 -28.61 -41.38 0.07
CA LEU A 96 -28.83 -40.87 1.43
C LEU A 96 -27.55 -40.89 2.27
N ILE A 97 -26.73 -41.94 2.17
CA ILE A 97 -25.44 -42.04 2.87
C ILE A 97 -24.48 -40.93 2.38
N VAL A 98 -24.38 -40.73 1.07
CA VAL A 98 -23.53 -39.67 0.51
C VAL A 98 -24.05 -38.27 0.90
N PHE A 99 -25.36 -38.08 0.97
CA PHE A 99 -25.95 -36.84 1.46
C PHE A 99 -25.56 -36.55 2.92
N VAL A 100 -25.66 -37.54 3.82
CA VAL A 100 -25.23 -37.38 5.21
C VAL A 100 -23.74 -37.05 5.30
N LEU A 101 -22.91 -37.70 4.49
CA LEU A 101 -21.47 -37.40 4.40
C LEU A 101 -21.22 -35.95 3.98
N LEU A 102 -21.95 -35.44 2.99
CA LEU A 102 -21.87 -34.04 2.55
C LEU A 102 -22.29 -33.06 3.65
N VAL A 103 -23.36 -33.36 4.39
CA VAL A 103 -23.81 -32.52 5.52
C VAL A 103 -22.75 -32.47 6.61
N LEU A 104 -22.12 -33.59 6.94
CA LEU A 104 -21.02 -33.64 7.92
C LEU A 104 -19.81 -32.83 7.44
N LEU A 105 -19.42 -32.98 6.17
CA LEU A 105 -18.33 -32.22 5.59
C LEU A 105 -18.63 -30.71 5.62
N ALA A 106 -19.84 -30.32 5.24
CA ALA A 106 -20.30 -28.93 5.29
C ALA A 106 -20.29 -28.37 6.72
N ALA A 107 -20.71 -29.16 7.71
CA ALA A 107 -20.66 -28.76 9.11
C ALA A 107 -19.22 -28.53 9.60
N VAL A 108 -18.28 -29.41 9.24
CA VAL A 108 -16.86 -29.26 9.58
C VAL A 108 -16.27 -28.02 8.92
N VAL A 109 -16.45 -27.85 7.61
CA VAL A 109 -15.94 -26.70 6.86
C VAL A 109 -16.55 -25.40 7.38
N GLY A 110 -17.87 -25.38 7.60
CA GLY A 110 -18.58 -24.25 8.18
C GLY A 110 -18.08 -23.88 9.57
N LEU A 111 -17.81 -24.87 10.43
CA LEU A 111 -17.27 -24.64 11.77
C LEU A 111 -15.84 -24.10 11.73
N VAL A 112 -14.98 -24.64 10.86
CA VAL A 112 -13.61 -24.15 10.66
C VAL A 112 -13.63 -22.71 10.12
N GLY A 113 -14.45 -22.45 9.10
CA GLY A 113 -14.61 -21.11 8.52
C GLY A 113 -15.10 -20.11 9.56
N TRP A 114 -16.11 -20.47 10.34
CA TRP A 114 -16.62 -19.62 11.43
C TRP A 114 -15.54 -19.34 12.49
N ARG A 115 -14.75 -20.34 12.88
CA ARG A 115 -13.62 -20.16 13.80
C ARG A 115 -12.54 -19.25 13.23
N LEU A 116 -12.29 -19.33 11.93
CA LEU A 116 -11.28 -18.50 11.27
C LEU A 116 -11.73 -17.04 11.21
N VAL A 117 -12.98 -16.78 10.84
CA VAL A 117 -13.58 -15.44 10.85
C VAL A 117 -13.60 -14.86 12.26
N LYS A 118 -13.97 -15.65 13.27
CA LYS A 118 -14.02 -15.20 14.67
C LYS A 118 -12.64 -14.82 15.23
N LYS A 119 -11.55 -15.33 14.64
CA LYS A 119 -10.18 -14.96 15.02
C LYS A 119 -9.72 -13.63 14.40
N ILE A 120 -10.43 -13.09 13.41
CA ILE A 120 -10.10 -11.81 12.80
C ILE A 120 -10.47 -10.70 13.80
N LYS A 121 -9.46 -10.13 14.47
CA LYS A 121 -9.65 -8.93 15.31
C LYS A 121 -9.95 -7.74 14.40
N LYS A 122 -10.93 -6.92 14.80
CA LYS A 122 -11.18 -5.64 14.10
C LYS A 122 -9.93 -4.76 14.22
N PRO A 123 -9.57 -3.96 13.20
CA PRO A 123 -8.44 -3.05 13.28
C PRO A 123 -8.80 -1.85 14.18
N GLU A 124 -8.76 -2.06 15.48
CA GLU A 124 -9.16 -1.10 16.53
C GLU A 124 -8.38 0.22 16.40
N ARG A 125 -7.06 0.15 16.20
CA ARG A 125 -6.19 1.35 16.06
C ARG A 125 -6.50 2.18 14.83
N THR A 126 -6.85 1.54 13.72
CA THR A 126 -7.28 2.24 12.49
C THR A 126 -8.62 2.91 12.70
N ILE A 127 -9.54 2.27 13.44
CA ILE A 127 -10.85 2.86 13.76
C ILE A 127 -10.69 4.05 14.72
N GLU A 128 -9.86 3.94 15.76
CA GLU A 128 -9.56 5.05 16.69
C GLU A 128 -8.93 6.25 15.94
N THR A 129 -7.94 6.00 15.09
CA THR A 129 -7.26 7.08 14.34
C THR A 129 -8.22 7.80 13.37
N LEU A 130 -9.17 7.07 12.78
CA LEU A 130 -10.19 7.66 11.92
C LEU A 130 -11.25 8.44 12.72
N GLN A 131 -11.49 8.08 13.99
CA GLN A 131 -12.39 8.80 14.89
C GLN A 131 -11.78 10.12 15.40
N ASP A 132 -10.47 10.17 15.58
CA ASP A 132 -9.75 11.39 16.00
C ASP A 132 -9.52 12.38 14.84
N LEU A 133 -9.58 11.91 13.59
CA LEU A 133 -9.37 12.73 12.39
C LEU A 133 -10.26 13.99 12.29
N PRO A 134 -11.58 13.95 12.57
CA PRO A 134 -12.42 15.14 12.60
C PRO A 134 -12.04 16.15 13.71
N ASP A 135 -11.55 15.67 14.86
CA ASP A 135 -11.15 16.54 15.96
C ASP A 135 -9.85 17.30 15.65
N VAL A 136 -8.91 16.65 14.96
CA VAL A 136 -7.67 17.30 14.49
C VAL A 136 -7.98 18.36 13.42
N LEU A 137 -8.89 18.06 12.47
CA LEU A 137 -9.32 19.01 11.45
C LEU A 137 -10.13 20.19 12.01
N ARG A 138 -10.91 19.96 13.08
CA ARG A 138 -11.66 21.02 13.78
C ARG A 138 -10.78 21.87 14.68
N ARG A 139 -9.68 21.32 15.20
CA ARG A 139 -8.68 22.04 16.00
C ARG A 139 -7.80 22.97 15.16
N GLU A 140 -7.75 22.77 13.84
CA GLU A 140 -7.12 23.66 12.87
C GLU A 140 -8.11 24.62 12.18
N ALA A 141 -9.07 25.17 12.93
CA ALA A 141 -9.78 26.37 12.46
C ALA A 141 -8.73 27.46 12.12
N PRO A 142 -8.64 27.95 10.87
CA PRO A 142 -7.61 28.89 10.46
C PRO A 142 -7.85 30.23 11.16
N GLY A 143 -6.96 30.62 12.07
CA GLY A 143 -6.98 31.98 12.65
C GLY A 143 -6.56 32.14 14.11
N GLN A 144 -6.22 31.09 14.86
CA GLN A 144 -5.91 31.21 16.30
C GLN A 144 -4.49 30.82 16.72
N ARG A 145 -3.55 30.67 15.76
CA ARG A 145 -2.12 30.63 16.09
C ARG A 145 -1.56 32.05 16.11
N THR A 146 -1.85 32.80 17.18
CA THR A 146 -0.98 33.90 17.60
C THR A 146 0.25 33.26 18.25
N HIS A 147 1.13 32.68 17.44
CA HIS A 147 2.50 32.50 17.88
C HIS A 147 3.14 33.89 17.81
N ASP A 148 3.40 34.50 18.95
CA ASP A 148 4.33 35.62 19.04
C ASP A 148 5.68 35.11 18.51
N LEU A 149 5.92 35.37 17.23
CA LEU A 149 7.20 35.09 16.61
C LEU A 149 8.22 36.01 17.30
N PRO A 150 9.32 35.47 17.82
CA PRO A 150 10.36 36.30 18.38
C PRO A 150 10.85 37.27 17.31
N THR A 151 10.66 38.57 17.54
CA THR A 151 11.17 39.60 16.65
C THR A 151 12.62 39.89 17.02
N VAL A 152 13.51 39.82 16.02
CA VAL A 152 14.93 40.09 16.19
C VAL A 152 15.14 41.57 15.91
N ARG A 153 15.45 42.34 16.95
CA ARG A 153 15.87 43.74 16.83
C ARG A 153 17.31 43.82 17.29
N ASP A 154 18.17 44.38 16.44
CA ASP A 154 19.59 44.62 16.74
C ASP A 154 20.38 43.36 17.15
N GLY A 155 20.10 42.21 16.51
CA GLY A 155 20.89 40.98 16.67
C GLY A 155 20.63 40.19 17.97
N GLN A 156 19.63 40.56 18.76
CA GLN A 156 19.20 39.82 19.96
C GLN A 156 17.76 39.33 19.81
N VAL A 157 17.49 38.11 20.28
CA VAL A 157 16.15 37.50 20.26
C VAL A 157 15.42 37.92 21.53
N VAL A 158 14.55 38.93 21.44
CA VAL A 158 13.75 39.38 22.58
C VAL A 158 12.43 38.61 22.57
N ARG A 159 12.17 37.79 23.60
CA ARG A 159 10.83 37.26 23.86
C ARG A 159 10.00 38.38 24.46
N GLN A 160 8.88 38.70 23.81
CA GLN A 160 7.94 39.68 24.31
C GLN A 160 7.04 39.00 25.35
N ASP A 161 7.32 39.22 26.63
CA ASP A 161 6.52 38.67 27.72
C ASP A 161 5.20 39.46 27.80
N ALA A 162 4.10 38.85 27.34
CA ALA A 162 2.79 39.50 27.17
C ALA A 162 2.01 39.81 28.47
N HIS A 163 2.69 40.01 29.61
CA HIS A 163 2.04 40.30 30.90
C HIS A 163 2.76 41.40 31.69
N ALA A 164 2.62 42.65 31.25
CA ALA A 164 2.82 43.82 32.10
C ALA A 164 1.45 44.46 32.42
N PRO A 165 1.04 44.57 33.69
CA PRO A 165 -0.25 45.18 34.03
C PRO A 165 -0.19 46.70 33.79
N LEU A 166 -1.18 47.20 33.04
CA LEU A 166 -1.37 48.63 32.77
C LEU A 166 -1.67 49.37 34.08
N ARG A 167 -0.91 50.44 34.36
CA ARG A 167 -1.22 51.47 35.34
C ARG A 167 -1.50 52.78 34.63
#